data_AF-A0AAW1IQ04-F1
#
_entry.id   AF-A0AAW1IQ04-F1
#
_cell.length_a   1.000
_cell.length_b   1.000
_cell.length_c   1.000
_cell.angle_alpha   90.00
_cell.angle_beta   90.00
_cell.angle_gamma   90.00
#
_symmetry.space_group_name_H-M   'P 1'
#
loop_
_entity.id
_entity.type
_entity.pdbx_description
1 polymer ?
#
loop_
_entity_poly.entity_id
_entity_poly.type
_entity_poly.pdbx_seq_one_letter_code
_entity_poly.pdbx_strand_id
1 'polypeptide(L)'
;MLISCLFFYIVIISAQKGKRGQKSPPASATKVKKPHRFKQGTVALREIRKLQKSVNLLIPFAPFVRVVKEITFRFSPEVTRWQAEALASIQEAAEDFLVRLFEDGMLCAIHARRVTLMKKDLELARRIGGRERGW
;
A
#
# COMPACT_ATOMS: atom_id res chain seq x y z
N MET A 1 -6.19 -2.30 14.25
CA MET A 1 -5.46 -2.46 12.98
C MET A 1 -5.63 -3.83 12.31
N LEU A 2 -5.86 -4.93 13.05
CA LEU A 2 -6.02 -6.26 12.45
C LEU A 2 -7.37 -6.51 11.73
N ILE A 3 -8.40 -5.69 11.99
CA ILE A 3 -9.77 -5.90 11.44
C ILE A 3 -9.94 -5.23 10.05
N SER A 4 -9.18 -4.18 9.73
CA SER A 4 -9.16 -3.57 8.38
C SER A 4 -8.40 -4.42 7.35
N CYS A 5 -7.35 -5.14 7.75
CA CYS A 5 -6.58 -6.02 6.85
C CYS A 5 -7.38 -7.21 6.26
N LEU A 6 -8.41 -7.70 6.96
CA LEU A 6 -9.23 -8.84 6.49
C LEU A 6 -10.17 -8.45 5.34
N PHE A 7 -10.65 -7.21 5.30
CA PHE A 7 -11.51 -6.73 4.20
C PHE A 7 -10.74 -6.61 2.88
N PHE A 8 -9.45 -6.25 2.93
CA PHE A 8 -8.60 -6.17 1.74
C PHE A 8 -8.27 -7.55 1.14
N TYR A 9 -8.22 -8.59 1.97
CA TYR A 9 -7.96 -9.96 1.53
C TYR A 9 -9.14 -10.56 0.77
N ILE A 10 -10.38 -10.27 1.18
CA ILE A 10 -11.59 -10.80 0.52
C ILE A 10 -11.81 -10.15 -0.86
N VAL A 11 -11.56 -8.84 -0.99
CA VAL A 11 -11.80 -8.11 -2.24
C VAL A 11 -10.77 -8.44 -3.33
N ILE A 12 -9.51 -8.71 -2.98
CA ILE A 12 -8.47 -9.11 -3.96
C ILE A 12 -8.60 -10.58 -4.38
N ILE A 13 -9.15 -11.47 -3.54
CA ILE A 13 -9.21 -12.92 -3.84
C ILE A 13 -10.35 -13.30 -4.77
N SER A 14 -11.47 -12.59 -4.76
CA SER A 14 -12.61 -12.90 -5.65
C SER A 14 -12.30 -12.65 -7.13
N ALA A 15 -11.22 -11.93 -7.46
CA ALA A 15 -10.81 -11.63 -8.84
C ALA A 15 -9.85 -12.64 -9.49
N GLN A 16 -9.36 -13.67 -8.78
CA GLN A 16 -8.32 -14.58 -9.32
C GLN A 16 -8.52 -16.07 -9.04
N LYS A 17 -9.71 -16.63 -9.29
CA LYS A 17 -9.85 -18.09 -9.37
C LYS A 17 -9.57 -18.60 -10.79
N GLY A 18 -8.30 -18.57 -11.20
CA GLY A 18 -7.82 -19.17 -12.44
C GLY A 18 -7.57 -20.68 -12.27
N LYS A 19 -8.34 -21.53 -12.99
CA LYS A 19 -8.15 -22.99 -13.06
C LYS A 19 -6.71 -23.34 -13.42
N ARG A 20 -6.03 -24.12 -12.56
CA ARG A 20 -4.73 -24.75 -12.87
C ARG A 20 -4.99 -26.12 -13.52
N GLY A 21 -4.73 -26.23 -14.82
CA GLY A 21 -4.61 -27.53 -15.50
C GLY A 21 -3.22 -28.13 -15.27
N GLN A 22 -3.16 -29.37 -14.80
CA GLN A 22 -1.93 -30.15 -14.74
C GLN A 22 -1.46 -30.49 -16.17
N LYS A 23 -0.18 -30.24 -16.48
CA LYS A 23 0.49 -30.82 -17.65
C LYS A 23 1.76 -31.53 -17.21
N SER A 24 1.89 -32.77 -17.66
CA SER A 24 3.00 -33.71 -17.45
C SER A 24 4.29 -33.26 -18.18
N PRO A 25 5.49 -33.72 -17.76
CA PRO A 25 6.76 -33.23 -18.29
C PRO A 25 7.26 -34.07 -19.49
N PRO A 26 7.85 -33.45 -20.54
CA PRO A 26 8.63 -34.18 -21.53
C PRO A 26 10.14 -34.21 -21.18
N ALA A 27 10.81 -35.21 -21.73
CA ALA A 27 12.14 -35.69 -21.40
C ALA A 27 13.32 -34.76 -21.79
N SER A 28 14.45 -35.11 -21.18
CA SER A 28 15.80 -34.53 -21.20
C SER A 28 16.32 -33.93 -22.51
N ALA A 29 16.73 -32.66 -22.44
CA ALA A 29 17.78 -32.08 -23.29
C ALA A 29 18.44 -30.91 -22.56
N THR A 30 19.77 -30.85 -22.60
CA THR A 30 20.65 -29.85 -21.98
C THR A 30 20.38 -28.46 -22.58
N LYS A 31 19.34 -27.78 -22.10
CA LYS A 31 19.00 -26.39 -22.45
C LYS A 31 19.49 -25.48 -21.34
N VAL A 32 20.35 -24.51 -21.69
CA VAL A 32 20.67 -23.36 -20.84
C VAL A 32 19.34 -22.78 -20.34
N LYS A 33 19.08 -22.92 -19.04
CA LYS A 33 17.80 -22.52 -18.46
C LYS A 33 17.67 -21.01 -18.60
N LYS A 34 16.71 -20.56 -19.42
CA LYS A 34 16.36 -19.14 -19.52
C LYS A 34 16.06 -18.60 -18.11
N PRO A 35 16.48 -17.37 -17.78
CA PRO A 35 16.22 -16.80 -16.46
C PRO A 35 14.71 -16.77 -16.21
N HIS A 36 14.29 -17.31 -15.06
CA HIS A 36 12.89 -17.41 -14.71
C HIS A 36 12.29 -16.02 -14.44
N ARG A 37 11.33 -15.60 -15.26
CA ARG A 37 10.57 -14.37 -15.06
C ARG A 37 9.19 -14.68 -14.50
N PHE A 38 8.83 -14.06 -13.38
CA PHE A 38 7.48 -14.16 -12.84
C PHE A 38 6.47 -13.46 -13.77
N LYS A 39 5.26 -14.01 -13.87
CA LYS A 39 4.14 -13.35 -14.55
C LYS A 39 3.83 -12.02 -13.87
N GLN A 40 3.33 -11.06 -14.65
CA GLN A 40 2.86 -9.78 -14.12
C GLN A 40 1.79 -10.04 -13.04
N GLY A 41 1.85 -9.28 -11.94
CA GLY A 41 0.98 -9.47 -10.77
C GLY A 41 1.49 -10.48 -9.74
N THR A 42 2.29 -11.49 -10.11
CA THR A 42 2.76 -12.51 -9.16
C THR A 42 3.64 -11.95 -8.05
N VAL A 43 4.53 -11.01 -8.38
CA VAL A 43 5.42 -10.36 -7.41
C VAL A 43 4.64 -9.39 -6.53
N ALA A 44 3.78 -8.56 -7.13
CA ALA A 44 2.92 -7.62 -6.41
C ALA A 44 2.02 -8.32 -5.38
N LEU A 45 1.38 -9.44 -5.74
CA LEU A 45 0.56 -10.20 -4.78
C LEU A 45 1.38 -10.82 -3.64
N ARG A 46 2.64 -11.19 -3.90
CA ARG A 46 3.54 -11.68 -2.86
C ARG A 46 3.92 -10.56 -1.89
N GLU A 47 4.23 -9.38 -2.42
CA GLU A 47 4.54 -8.19 -1.62
C GLU A 47 3.35 -7.76 -0.76
N ILE A 48 2.13 -7.69 -1.33
CA ILE A 48 0.90 -7.39 -0.59
C ILE A 48 0.74 -8.33 0.61
N ARG A 49 0.85 -9.64 0.39
CA ARG A 49 0.73 -10.64 1.48
C ARG A 49 1.83 -10.51 2.52
N LYS A 50 3.05 -10.18 2.09
CA LYS A 50 4.19 -9.98 3.00
C LYS A 50 3.94 -8.75 3.87
N LEU A 51 3.57 -7.62 3.27
CA LEU A 51 3.33 -6.35 3.95
C LEU A 51 2.14 -6.44 4.91
N GLN A 52 1.05 -7.11 4.51
CA GLN A 52 -0.12 -7.34 5.36
C GLN A 52 0.15 -8.23 6.58
N LYS A 53 1.21 -9.06 6.53
CA LYS A 53 1.60 -9.92 7.66
C LYS A 53 2.49 -9.19 8.66
N SER A 54 3.18 -8.14 8.23
CA SER A 54 4.08 -7.33 9.06
C SER A 54 3.40 -6.07 9.57
N VAL A 55 3.98 -5.48 10.61
CA VAL A 55 3.55 -4.18 11.18
C VAL A 55 4.69 -3.15 11.15
N ASN A 56 5.68 -3.36 10.29
CA ASN A 56 6.85 -2.50 10.20
C ASN A 56 6.52 -1.22 9.40
N LEU A 57 7.10 -0.10 9.82
CA LEU A 57 7.04 1.17 9.09
C LEU A 57 7.70 1.03 7.71
N LEU A 58 7.07 1.60 6.69
CA LEU A 58 7.51 1.52 5.30
C LEU A 58 8.28 2.76 4.85
N ILE A 59 8.00 3.92 5.46
CA ILE A 59 8.68 5.16 5.13
C ILE A 59 9.99 5.23 5.94
N PRO A 60 11.14 5.51 5.31
CA PRO A 60 12.37 5.70 6.06
C PRO A 60 12.24 6.91 7.03
N PHE A 61 12.63 6.72 8.28
CA PHE A 61 12.44 7.72 9.35
C PHE A 61 13.15 9.05 9.06
N ALA A 62 14.39 9.01 8.54
CA ALA A 62 15.18 10.21 8.30
C ALA A 62 14.53 11.24 7.33
N PRO A 63 14.07 10.86 6.12
CA PRO A 63 13.36 11.78 5.24
C PRO A 63 12.01 12.22 5.82
N PHE A 64 11.30 11.36 6.56
CA PHE A 64 10.05 11.73 7.22
C PHE A 64 10.26 12.89 8.22
N VAL A 65 11.26 12.76 9.08
CA VAL A 65 11.61 13.81 10.07
C VAL A 65 11.99 15.13 9.39
N ARG A 66 12.67 15.09 8.24
CA ARG A 66 13.01 16.32 7.48
C ARG A 66 11.73 17.04 7.03
N VAL A 67 10.76 16.30 6.51
CA VAL A 67 9.47 16.87 6.08
C VAL A 67 8.68 17.42 7.26
N VAL A 68 8.63 16.70 8.38
CA VAL A 68 7.95 17.20 9.60
C VAL A 68 8.57 18.52 10.04
N LYS A 69 9.91 18.60 10.11
CA LYS A 69 10.63 19.82 10.50
C LYS A 69 10.42 20.98 9.52
N GLU A 70 10.38 20.69 8.22
CA GLU A 70 10.09 21.69 7.19
C GLU A 70 8.69 22.28 7.36
N ILE A 71 7.68 21.44 7.57
CA ILE A 71 6.28 21.87 7.80
C ILE A 71 6.21 22.69 9.09
N THR A 72 6.81 22.21 10.17
CA THR A 72 6.72 22.89 11.47
C THR A 72 7.41 24.23 11.44
N PHE A 73 8.52 24.37 10.72
CA PHE A 73 9.18 25.65 10.52
C PHE A 73 8.29 26.68 9.79
N ARG A 74 7.44 26.23 8.86
CA ARG A 74 6.50 27.12 8.14
C ARG A 74 5.35 27.62 9.02
N PHE A 75 4.85 26.79 9.94
CA PHE A 75 3.66 27.11 10.74
C PHE A 75 3.97 27.61 12.16
N SER A 76 5.09 27.19 12.75
CA SER A 76 5.48 27.54 14.12
C SER A 76 7.01 27.54 14.24
N PRO A 77 7.68 28.63 13.83
CA PRO A 77 9.14 28.70 13.79
C PRO A 77 9.81 28.64 15.19
N GLU A 78 9.04 28.88 16.25
CA GLU A 78 9.52 28.79 17.64
C GLU A 78 9.82 27.35 18.08
N VAL A 79 9.18 26.36 17.46
CA VAL A 79 9.35 24.94 17.82
C VAL A 79 10.58 24.35 17.13
N THR A 80 11.71 24.38 17.83
CA THR A 80 13.01 23.91 17.30
C THR A 80 13.36 22.47 17.71
N ARG A 81 12.82 21.99 18.84
CA ARG A 81 13.13 20.67 19.42
C ARG A 81 11.94 19.73 19.31
N TRP A 82 12.23 18.47 19.00
CA TRP A 82 11.24 17.42 18.85
C TRP A 82 11.63 16.22 19.70
N GLN A 83 10.65 15.66 20.42
CA GLN A 83 10.82 14.38 21.11
C GLN A 83 10.85 13.24 20.09
N ALA A 84 11.73 12.26 20.29
CA ALA A 84 11.85 11.12 19.39
C ALA A 84 10.55 10.31 19.30
N GLU A 85 9.87 10.09 20.42
CA GLU A 85 8.58 9.38 20.49
C GLU A 85 7.46 10.13 19.77
N ALA A 86 7.44 11.46 19.83
CA ALA A 86 6.46 12.28 19.12
C ALA A 86 6.64 12.17 17.59
N LEU A 87 7.87 12.14 17.11
CA LEU A 87 8.14 11.94 15.68
C LEU A 87 7.73 10.54 15.21
N ALA A 88 7.96 9.52 16.05
CA ALA A 88 7.53 8.15 15.76
C ALA A 88 6.00 8.02 15.71
N SER A 89 5.28 8.61 16.66
CA SER A 89 3.81 8.55 16.69
C SER A 89 3.17 9.30 15.51
N ILE A 90 3.73 10.44 15.11
CA ILE A 90 3.28 11.17 13.91
C ILE A 90 3.51 10.30 12.66
N GLN A 91 4.63 9.56 12.60
CA GLN A 91 4.87 8.64 11.48
C GLN A 91 3.87 7.50 11.45
N GLU A 92 3.61 6.84 12.57
CA GLU A 92 2.62 5.76 12.65
C GLU A 92 1.23 6.22 12.21
N ALA A 93 0.79 7.38 12.70
CA ALA A 93 -0.50 7.96 12.32
C ALA A 93 -0.56 8.33 10.83
N ALA A 94 0.53 8.88 10.27
CA ALA A 94 0.61 9.23 8.86
C ALA A 94 0.57 7.99 7.96
N GLU A 95 1.29 6.92 8.31
CA GLU A 95 1.26 5.66 7.55
C GLU A 95 -0.11 4.97 7.63
N ASP A 96 -0.75 4.90 8.81
CA ASP A 96 -2.11 4.34 8.95
C ASP A 96 -3.12 5.15 8.11
N PHE A 97 -3.02 6.47 8.13
CA PHE A 97 -3.88 7.35 7.32
C PHE A 97 -3.76 7.05 5.82
N LEU A 98 -2.52 6.86 5.33
CA LEU A 98 -2.24 6.58 3.93
C LEU A 98 -2.73 5.18 3.53
N VAL A 99 -2.50 4.16 4.35
CA VAL A 99 -2.99 2.79 4.09
C VAL A 99 -4.51 2.80 3.96
N ARG A 100 -5.24 3.39 4.90
CA ARG A 100 -6.71 3.50 4.83
C ARG A 100 -7.20 4.25 3.60
N LEU A 101 -6.51 5.34 3.22
CA LEU A 101 -6.85 6.09 2.01
C LEU A 101 -6.64 5.25 0.74
N PHE A 102 -5.58 4.43 0.68
CA PHE A 102 -5.36 3.50 -0.41
C PHE A 102 -6.40 2.37 -0.42
N GLU A 103 -6.90 1.95 0.73
CA GLU A 103 -7.98 0.96 0.83
C GLU A 103 -9.27 1.49 0.19
N ASP A 104 -9.70 2.69 0.60
CA ASP A 104 -10.88 3.36 0.05
C ASP A 104 -10.75 3.66 -1.45
N GLY A 105 -9.57 4.13 -1.87
CA GLY A 105 -9.26 4.39 -3.27
C GLY A 105 -9.28 3.12 -4.12
N MET A 106 -8.82 1.98 -3.57
CA MET A 106 -8.85 0.70 -4.27
C MET A 106 -10.29 0.21 -4.49
N LEU A 107 -11.19 0.41 -3.51
CA LEU A 107 -12.61 0.11 -3.68
C LEU A 107 -13.23 0.93 -4.81
N CYS A 108 -12.87 2.21 -4.92
CA CYS A 108 -13.31 3.09 -6.01
C CYS A 108 -12.78 2.62 -7.38
N ALA A 109 -11.52 2.18 -7.45
CA ALA A 109 -10.94 1.63 -8.69
C ALA A 109 -11.65 0.35 -9.13
N ILE A 110 -11.96 -0.56 -8.20
CA ILE A 110 -12.68 -1.81 -8.45
C ILE A 110 -14.12 -1.54 -8.87
N HIS A 111 -14.79 -0.57 -8.26
CA HIS A 111 -16.11 -0.13 -8.68
C HIS A 111 -16.13 0.30 -10.16
N ALA A 112 -15.05 0.94 -10.63
CA ALA A 112 -14.84 1.31 -12.03
C ALA A 112 -14.25 0.19 -12.91
N ARG A 113 -14.25 -1.07 -12.44
CA ARG A 113 -13.69 -2.27 -13.12
C ARG A 113 -12.20 -2.17 -13.47
N ARG A 114 -11.42 -1.41 -12.70
CA ARG A 114 -9.97 -1.27 -12.86
C ARG A 114 -9.22 -1.90 -11.69
N VAL A 115 -7.98 -2.31 -11.95
CA VAL A 115 -7.05 -2.85 -10.94
C VAL A 115 -5.94 -1.85 -10.60
N THR A 116 -5.74 -0.84 -11.46
CA THR A 116 -4.75 0.22 -11.26
C THR A 116 -5.41 1.43 -10.60
N LEU A 117 -4.85 1.84 -9.46
CA LEU A 117 -5.26 3.04 -8.74
C LEU A 117 -4.85 4.31 -9.50
N MET A 118 -5.75 5.28 -9.58
CA MET A 118 -5.53 6.57 -10.22
C MET A 118 -5.84 7.73 -9.27
N LYS A 119 -5.34 8.94 -9.59
CA LYS A 119 -5.58 10.16 -8.80
C LYS A 119 -7.07 10.41 -8.55
N LYS A 120 -7.91 10.22 -9.58
CA LYS A 120 -9.37 10.36 -9.49
C LYS A 120 -10.03 9.42 -8.47
N ASP A 121 -9.44 8.25 -8.22
CA ASP A 121 -9.96 7.29 -7.24
C ASP A 121 -9.70 7.79 -5.80
N LEU A 122 -8.54 8.40 -5.59
CA LEU A 122 -8.16 9.02 -4.31
C LEU A 122 -8.96 10.30 -4.03
N GLU A 123 -9.16 11.13 -5.05
CA GLU A 123 -10.01 12.33 -4.97
C GLU A 123 -11.46 11.96 -4.63
N LEU A 124 -12.01 10.95 -5.32
CA LEU A 124 -13.35 10.45 -5.03
C LEU A 124 -13.45 9.88 -3.61
N ALA A 125 -12.48 9.07 -3.17
CA ALA A 125 -12.44 8.53 -1.82
C ALA A 125 -12.39 9.63 -0.76
N ARG A 126 -11.61 10.70 -0.97
CA ARG A 126 -11.56 11.86 -0.06
C ARG A 126 -12.87 12.63 -0.02
N ARG A 127 -13.49 12.83 -1.18
CA ARG A 127 -14.75 13.57 -1.31
C ARG A 127 -15.90 12.84 -0.63
N ILE A 128 -16.02 11.53 -0.83
CA ILE A 128 -17.06 10.70 -0.18
C ILE A 128 -16.78 10.56 1.31
N GLY A 129 -15.51 10.34 1.69
CA GLY A 129 -15.11 10.17 3.09
C GLY A 129 -15.19 11.43 3.93
N GLY A 130 -15.62 12.57 3.39
CA GLY A 130 -15.73 13.84 4.11
C GLY A 130 -14.39 14.44 4.54
N ARG A 131 -13.25 13.84 4.15
CA ARG A 131 -11.89 14.28 4.51
C ARG A 131 -11.44 15.52 3.74
N GLU A 132 -12.20 15.94 2.73
CA GLU A 132 -12.07 17.25 2.08
C GLU A 132 -12.77 18.40 2.83
N ARG A 133 -13.61 18.11 3.83
CA ARG A 133 -14.29 19.14 4.63
C ARG A 133 -13.55 19.36 5.95
N GLY A 134 -12.68 20.36 5.97
CA GLY A 134 -12.14 20.98 7.20
C GLY A 134 -10.63 20.85 7.34
N TRP A 135 -9.90 21.88 6.90
CA TRP A 135 -9.50 23.02 7.73
C TRP A 135 -9.79 24.31 6.96
#